data_AF-A0A4U9HUB0-F1
#
_entry.id   AF-A0A4U9HUB0-F1
#
_cell.length_a   1.000
_cell.length_b   1.000
_cell.length_c   1.000
_cell.angle_alpha   90.00
_cell.angle_beta   90.00
_cell.angle_gamma   90.00
#
_symmetry.space_group_name_H-M   'P 1'
#
loop_
_entity.id
_entity.type
_entity.pdbx_description
1 polymer ?
#
loop_
_entity_poly.entity_id
_entity_poly.type
_entity_poly.pdbx_seq_one_letter_code
_entity_poly.pdbx_strand_id
1 'polypeptide(L)' 'MIYDQNRKENVETIRKWLLLHGITLAGRYSEWEYYNSDHAFIAGKVAVEKVRGSAYRHSVS' A
#
# COMPACT_ATOMS: atom_id res chain seq x y z
N MET A 1 1.62 -24.80 -10.78
CA MET A 1 1.79 -23.37 -10.47
C MET A 1 0.98 -22.58 -11.48
N ILE A 2 0.08 -21.70 -11.05
CA ILE A 2 -0.59 -20.76 -11.95
C ILE A 2 0.33 -19.55 -12.05
N TYR A 3 1.00 -19.39 -13.19
CA TYR A 3 1.85 -18.23 -13.48
C TYR A 3 1.00 -17.21 -14.21
N ASP A 4 0.50 -16.22 -13.48
CA ASP A 4 -0.15 -15.06 -14.09
C ASP A 4 0.95 -14.14 -14.65
N GLN A 5 1.09 -14.16 -15.98
CA GLN A 5 2.03 -13.34 -16.74
C GLN A 5 1.85 -11.84 -16.46
N ASN A 6 0.65 -11.43 -16.04
CA ASN A 6 0.27 -10.04 -15.81
C ASN A 6 0.01 -9.74 -14.33
N ARG A 7 0.51 -10.58 -13.41
CA ARG A 7 0.28 -10.43 -11.96
C ARG A 7 0.67 -9.04 -11.48
N LYS A 8 1.79 -8.52 -11.97
CA LYS A 8 2.32 -7.22 -11.54
C LYS A 8 1.36 -6.09 -11.93
N GLU A 9 0.89 -6.10 -13.17
CA GLU A 9 -0.04 -5.12 -13.73
C GLU A 9 -1.40 -5.18 -13.02
N ASN A 10 -1.89 -6.39 -12.74
CA ASN A 10 -3.13 -6.63 -12.01
C ASN A 10 -3.04 -6.10 -10.57
N VAL A 11 -1.95 -6.42 -9.87
CA VAL A 11 -1.70 -5.92 -8.50
C VAL A 11 -1.57 -4.39 -8.50
N GLU A 12 -0.86 -3.80 -9.45
CA GLU A 12 -0.73 -2.34 -9.57
C GLU A 12 -2.08 -1.65 -9.82
N THR A 13 -2.95 -2.27 -10.63
CA THR A 13 -4.30 -1.76 -10.89
C THR A 13 -5.12 -1.70 -9.61
N ILE A 14 -5.10 -2.77 -8.81
CA ILE A 14 -5.79 -2.83 -7.51
C ILE A 14 -5.20 -1.81 -6.54
N ARG A 15 -3.88 -1.71 -6.44
CA ARG A 15 -3.19 -0.73 -5.57
C ARG A 15 -3.63 0.69 -5.86
N LYS A 16 -3.66 1.07 -7.15
CA LYS A 16 -4.10 2.41 -7.57
C LYS A 16 -5.55 2.66 -7.23
N TRP A 17 -6.43 1.68 -7.49
CA TRP A 17 -7.85 1.81 -7.16
C TRP A 17 -8.08 2.02 -5.66
N LEU A 18 -7.40 1.26 -4.80
CA LEU A 18 -7.50 1.40 -3.34
C LEU A 18 -7.00 2.77 -2.86
N LEU A 19 -5.88 3.25 -3.41
CA LEU A 19 -5.34 4.56 -3.07
C LEU A 19 -6.29 5.71 -3.47
N LEU A 20 -6.95 5.61 -4.63
CA LEU A 20 -7.96 6.59 -5.06
C LEU A 20 -9.12 6.69 -4.06
N HIS A 21 -9.44 5.61 -3.36
CA HIS A 21 -10.49 5.56 -2.34
C HIS A 21 -9.97 5.86 -0.92
N GLY A 22 -8.76 6.39 -0.78
CA GLY A 22 -8.17 6.75 0.52
C GLY A 22 -7.67 5.56 1.34
N ILE A 23 -7.62 4.36 0.76
CA ILE A 23 -7.16 3.15 1.45
C ILE A 23 -5.64 3.06 1.28
N THR A 24 -4.92 3.19 2.40
CA THR A 24 -3.45 3.04 2.43
C THR A 24 -3.09 1.59 2.72
N LEU A 25 -2.23 1.03 1.88
CA LEU A 25 -1.70 -0.33 2.03
C LEU A 25 -0.45 -0.30 2.90
N ALA A 26 -0.32 -1.28 3.81
CA ALA A 26 0.80 -1.45 4.71
C ALA A 26 0.99 -2.93 5.10
N GLY A 27 2.19 -3.47 4.87
CA GLY A 27 2.59 -4.79 5.33
C GLY A 27 2.16 -5.95 4.43
N ARG A 28 2.61 -7.15 4.81
CA ARG A 28 2.69 -8.38 3.99
C ARG A 28 1.46 -8.67 3.12
N TYR A 29 0.27 -8.71 3.71
CA TYR A 29 -0.94 -9.09 2.98
C TYR A 29 -1.41 -8.01 1.99
N SER A 30 -1.27 -6.74 2.38
CA SER A 30 -1.69 -5.59 1.54
C SER A 30 -0.66 -5.23 0.46
N GLU A 31 0.59 -5.62 0.67
CA GLU A 31 1.65 -5.41 -0.31
C GLU A 31 1.76 -6.58 -1.28
N TRP A 32 1.03 -7.67 -1.10
CA TRP A 32 1.12 -8.86 -1.97
C TRP A 32 2.56 -9.38 -2.15
N GLU A 33 3.40 -9.18 -1.13
CA GLU A 33 4.80 -9.55 -1.10
C GLU A 33 5.10 -10.37 0.15
N TYR A 34 6.07 -11.29 0.06
CA TYR A 34 6.40 -12.19 1.17
C TYR A 34 7.57 -11.61 1.98
N TYR A 35 7.24 -10.79 2.98
CA TYR A 35 8.24 -10.20 3.88
C TYR A 35 8.13 -10.71 5.32
N ASN A 36 9.23 -10.58 6.08
CA ASN A 36 9.30 -10.92 7.50
C ASN A 36 8.62 -9.84 8.39
N SER A 37 8.54 -10.08 9.69
CA SER A 37 7.85 -9.20 10.64
C SER A 37 8.44 -7.78 10.70
N ASP A 38 9.76 -7.62 10.55
CA ASP A 38 10.43 -6.31 10.58
C ASP A 38 9.91 -5.38 9.48
N HIS A 39 9.72 -5.93 8.28
CA HIS A 39 9.13 -5.19 7.17
C HIS A 39 7.72 -4.70 7.47
N ALA A 40 6.91 -5.52 8.15
CA ALA A 40 5.55 -5.12 8.52
C ALA A 40 5.55 -3.93 9.50
N PHE A 41 6.50 -3.88 10.45
CA PHE A 41 6.64 -2.74 11.37
C PHE A 41 7.05 -1.45 10.65
N ILE A 42 8.03 -1.53 9.75
CA ILE A 42 8.49 -0.37 8.97
C ILE A 42 7.36 0.12 8.04
N ALA A 43 6.68 -0.79 7.34
CA ALA A 43 5.56 -0.47 6.47
C ALA A 43 4.44 0.26 7.23
N GLY A 44 4.13 -0.19 8.46
CA GLY A 44 3.16 0.48 9.32
C GLY A 44 3.56 1.92 9.67
N LYS A 45 4.83 2.15 10.02
CA LYS A 45 5.36 3.49 10.29
C LYS A 45 5.23 4.41 9.07
N VAL A 46 5.68 3.94 7.91
CA VAL A 46 5.61 4.69 6.64
C VAL A 46 4.17 5.01 6.25
N ALA A 47 3.23 4.08 6.46
CA ALA A 47 1.82 4.30 6.19
C ALA A 47 1.24 5.43 7.04
N VAL A 48 1.57 5.50 8.33
CA VAL A 48 1.13 6.60 9.22
C VAL A 48 1.70 7.94 8.75
N GLU A 49 2.99 7.99 8.38
CA GLU A 49 3.63 9.20 7.86
C GLU A 49 2.94 9.68 6.58
N LYS A 50 2.61 8.76 5.67
CA LYS A 50 1.89 9.05 4.43
C LYS A 50 0.47 9.59 4.69
N VAL A 51 -0.28 8.95 5.59
CA VAL A 51 -1.63 9.38 5.96
C VAL A 51 -1.60 10.76 6.61
N ARG A 52 -0.68 11.01 7.55
CA ARG A 52 -0.51 12.32 8.19
C ARG A 52 -0.13 13.42 7.18
N GLY A 53 0.82 13.14 6.29
CA GLY A 53 1.21 14.07 5.24
C GLY A 53 0.08 14.37 4.24
N SER A 54 -0.76 13.37 3.94
CA SER A 54 -1.95 13.55 3.08
C SER A 54 -3.10 14.27 3.76
N ALA A 55 -3.31 14.03 5.07
CA ALA A 55 -4.28 14.76 5.88
C ALA A 55 -3.90 16.24 6.02
N TYR A 56 -2.59 16.53 6.21
CA TYR A 56 -2.08 17.90 6.23
C TYR A 56 -2.34 18.64 4.91
N ARG A 57 -2.16 17.97 3.76
CA ARG A 57 -2.47 18.56 2.44
C ARG A 57 -3.96 18.84 2.24
N HIS A 58 -4.86 18.04 2.82
CA HIS A 58 -6.30 18.26 2.73
C HIS A 58 -6.81 19.37 3.68
N SER A 59 -6.15 19.61 4.81
CA SER A 59 -6.57 20.63 5.78
C SER A 59 -6.15 22.06 5.44
N VAL A 60 -5.28 22.25 4.45
CA VAL A 60 -4.71 23.55 4.05
C VAL A 60 -5.29 24.05 2.71
N SER A 61 -6.39 23.45 2.24
CA SER A 61 -7.12 23.87 1.03
C SER A 61 -8.43 24.57 1.36
#